data_AF-A0A1B9AP95-F1
#
_entry.id   AF-A0A1B9AP95-F1
#
_cell.length_a   1.000
_cell.length_b   1.000
_cell.length_c   1.000
_cell.angle_alpha   90.00
_cell.angle_beta   90.00
_cell.angle_gamma   90.00
#
_symmetry.space_group_name_H-M   'P 1'
#
loop_
_entity.id
_entity.type
_entity.pdbx_description
1 polymer ?
#
loop_
_entity_poly.entity_id
_entity_poly.type
_entity_poly.pdbx_seq_one_letter_code
_entity_poly.pdbx_strand_id
1 'polypeptide(L)'
;MHETKPYRVLLYYKYVHIENPEEFTAQHLKFCKELGLKGRILIASEGINGTVSGTIEQTDDYMKAMREDPRFADMVFKIDEAEGHAFKKMHVRHRSELVTLRLEDDVDPNQVTGQYLSPKEFYEAMQDPDTVVIDARNDYEYDLGHFRGAIRPDIKAFRELPDWIREHKDELEGKKVLTYCTGGIRCEKFSGWLVKEGFEDVGQLHGGIATYGKDPEVKGQLWNGKMYVFDERISVPVNQVEHVVVGKDYFTGEPCERYVNCANPECNKQILCSEENEHKHLRGCTHECRVHPRNMYVKEHGLTGEQVAERLRALGDEVPSR
;
A
#
# COMPACT_ATOMS: atom_id res chain seq x y z
N MET A 1 19.40 23.88 6.75
CA MET A 1 18.20 24.37 6.06
C MET A 1 17.61 23.19 5.34
N HIS A 2 16.41 22.72 5.72
CA HIS A 2 15.70 21.74 4.89
C HIS A 2 15.10 22.53 3.73
N GLU A 3 15.59 22.26 2.52
CA GLU A 3 15.05 22.84 1.30
C GLU A 3 13.69 22.16 1.04
N THR A 4 12.62 22.95 1.03
CA THR A 4 11.26 22.45 0.76
C THR A 4 11.21 21.89 -0.64
N LYS A 5 10.79 20.63 -0.78
CA LYS A 5 10.73 20.00 -2.10
C LYS A 5 9.62 20.63 -2.95
N PRO A 6 9.80 20.75 -4.28
CA PRO A 6 8.88 21.50 -5.13
C PRO A 6 7.53 20.82 -5.37
N TYR A 7 7.42 19.51 -5.13
CA TYR A 7 6.20 18.72 -5.32
C TYR A 7 5.66 18.17 -4.01
N ARG A 8 4.37 17.86 -4.02
CA ARG A 8 3.68 17.14 -2.94
C ARG A 8 2.98 15.92 -3.50
N VAL A 9 2.87 14.88 -2.67
CA VAL A 9 1.98 13.74 -2.88
C VAL A 9 0.86 13.83 -1.84
N LEU A 10 -0.39 13.88 -2.31
CA LEU A 10 -1.58 13.88 -1.49
C LEU A 10 -2.15 12.46 -1.44
N LEU A 11 -2.36 11.92 -0.26
CA LEU A 11 -3.10 10.69 0.01
C LEU A 11 -4.37 11.02 0.79
N TYR A 12 -5.52 10.60 0.28
CA TYR A 12 -6.83 10.94 0.87
C TYR A 12 -7.90 9.92 0.48
N TYR A 13 -8.95 9.88 1.28
CA TYR A 13 -10.20 9.22 0.95
C TYR A 13 -11.34 9.93 1.68
N LYS A 14 -12.56 9.70 1.21
CA LYS A 14 -13.78 10.09 1.90
C LYS A 14 -14.88 9.10 1.52
N TYR A 15 -15.48 8.47 2.53
CA TYR A 15 -16.75 7.76 2.36
C TYR A 15 -17.87 8.81 2.41
N VAL A 16 -18.55 9.00 1.29
CA VAL A 16 -19.66 9.94 1.12
C VAL A 16 -20.43 9.52 -0.10
N HIS A 17 -21.76 9.64 -0.06
CA HIS A 17 -22.56 9.26 -1.21
C HIS A 17 -22.23 10.17 -2.42
N ILE A 18 -21.89 9.54 -3.55
CA ILE A 18 -21.68 10.22 -4.83
C ILE A 18 -22.76 9.77 -5.80
N GLU A 19 -23.66 10.69 -6.15
CA GLU A 19 -24.62 10.49 -7.23
C GLU A 19 -23.90 10.44 -8.59
N ASN A 20 -24.34 9.52 -9.46
CA ASN A 20 -23.79 9.32 -10.81
C ASN A 20 -22.24 9.21 -10.82
N PRO A 21 -21.64 8.23 -10.12
CA PRO A 21 -20.19 8.14 -9.92
C PRO A 21 -19.40 8.00 -11.23
N GLU A 22 -20.00 7.48 -12.29
CA GLU A 22 -19.38 7.42 -13.63
C GLU A 22 -19.21 8.81 -14.25
N GLU A 23 -20.23 9.66 -14.15
CA GLU A 23 -20.14 11.04 -14.64
C GLU A 23 -19.15 11.84 -13.80
N PHE A 24 -19.23 11.72 -12.47
CA PHE A 24 -18.29 12.36 -11.56
C PHE A 24 -16.84 11.92 -11.84
N THR A 25 -16.61 10.64 -12.17
CA THR A 25 -15.30 10.13 -12.60
C THR A 25 -14.75 10.87 -13.82
N ALA A 26 -15.58 11.07 -14.85
CA ALA A 26 -15.16 11.74 -16.09
C ALA A 26 -14.85 13.23 -15.84
N GLN A 27 -15.71 13.91 -15.08
CA GLN A 27 -15.52 15.31 -14.71
C GLN A 27 -14.25 15.49 -13.87
N HIS A 28 -14.05 14.62 -12.87
CA HIS A 28 -12.89 14.69 -11.97
C HIS A 28 -11.57 14.40 -12.68
N LEU A 29 -11.57 13.49 -13.67
CA LEU A 29 -10.40 13.27 -14.53
C LEU A 29 -10.01 14.51 -15.32
N LYS A 30 -11.00 15.20 -15.90
CA LYS A 30 -10.78 16.43 -16.66
C LYS A 30 -10.20 17.51 -15.75
N PHE A 31 -10.82 17.73 -14.59
CA PHE A 31 -10.36 18.68 -13.58
C PHE A 31 -8.91 18.42 -13.14
N CYS A 32 -8.58 17.18 -12.77
CA CYS A 32 -7.20 16.83 -12.37
C CYS A 32 -6.18 17.08 -13.48
N LYS A 33 -6.54 16.84 -14.75
CA LYS A 33 -5.66 17.09 -15.90
C LYS A 33 -5.47 18.57 -16.17
N GLU A 34 -6.51 19.38 -16.04
CA GLU A 34 -6.45 20.84 -16.21
C GLU A 34 -5.54 21.48 -15.16
N LEU A 35 -5.56 20.98 -13.92
CA LEU A 35 -4.60 21.37 -12.88
C LEU A 35 -3.18 20.82 -13.11
N GLY A 36 -2.98 19.87 -14.02
CA GLY A 36 -1.68 19.24 -14.26
C GLY A 36 -1.27 18.19 -13.23
N LEU A 37 -2.22 17.63 -12.47
CA LEU A 37 -1.94 16.56 -11.50
C LEU A 37 -1.64 15.23 -12.20
N LYS A 38 -0.88 14.37 -11.52
CA LYS A 38 -0.70 12.95 -11.88
C LYS A 38 -0.93 12.07 -10.68
N GLY A 39 -1.56 10.92 -10.87
CA GLY A 39 -2.08 10.16 -9.75
C GLY A 39 -3.04 9.05 -10.14
N ARG A 40 -3.59 8.41 -9.12
CA ARG A 40 -4.66 7.44 -9.24
C ARG A 40 -5.78 7.81 -8.28
N ILE A 41 -6.99 7.92 -8.81
CA ILE A 41 -8.21 8.13 -8.04
C ILE A 41 -9.20 7.02 -8.41
N LEU A 42 -9.81 6.44 -7.40
CA LEU A 42 -10.98 5.57 -7.51
C LEU A 42 -12.19 6.34 -7.01
N ILE A 43 -13.28 6.25 -7.77
CA ILE A 43 -14.58 6.82 -7.42
C ILE A 43 -15.59 5.69 -7.48
N ALA A 44 -16.43 5.61 -6.46
CA ALA A 44 -17.55 4.70 -6.35
C ALA A 44 -18.76 5.47 -5.82
N SER A 45 -19.95 4.87 -5.84
CA SER A 45 -21.14 5.46 -5.21
C SER A 45 -20.95 5.74 -3.72
N GLU A 46 -20.04 5.02 -3.07
CA GLU A 46 -19.69 5.16 -1.65
C GLU A 46 -18.61 6.22 -1.37
N GLY A 47 -18.02 6.84 -2.40
CA GLY A 47 -17.10 7.97 -2.20
C GLY A 47 -15.91 8.04 -3.14
N ILE A 48 -14.79 8.54 -2.61
CA ILE A 48 -13.54 8.79 -3.34
C ILE A 48 -12.31 8.29 -2.56
N ASN A 49 -11.34 7.71 -3.27
CA ASN A 49 -10.04 7.31 -2.75
C ASN A 49 -8.95 7.73 -3.73
N GLY A 50 -7.96 8.49 -3.28
CA GLY A 50 -7.00 9.10 -4.18
C GLY A 50 -5.58 9.18 -3.65
N THR A 51 -4.64 9.04 -4.57
CA THR A 51 -3.26 9.47 -4.40
C THR A 51 -2.85 10.27 -5.62
N VAL A 52 -2.54 11.56 -5.44
CA VAL A 52 -2.12 12.45 -6.54
C VAL A 52 -0.85 13.18 -6.18
N SER A 53 -0.12 13.63 -7.19
CA SER A 53 1.09 14.43 -7.07
C SER A 53 1.02 15.62 -8.01
N GLY A 54 1.60 16.73 -7.56
CA GLY A 54 1.67 17.99 -8.30
C GLY A 54 2.63 18.95 -7.58
N THR A 55 2.86 20.12 -8.17
CA THR A 55 3.56 21.21 -7.47
C THR A 55 2.77 21.63 -6.24
N ILE A 56 3.41 22.36 -5.33
CA ILE A 56 2.74 22.94 -4.15
C ILE A 56 1.45 23.67 -4.55
N GLU A 57 1.53 24.59 -5.51
CA GLU A 57 0.39 25.36 -6.03
C GLU A 57 -0.72 24.47 -6.58
N GLN A 58 -0.40 23.51 -7.46
CA GLN A 58 -1.38 22.59 -8.04
C GLN A 58 -2.11 21.77 -6.97
N THR A 59 -1.37 21.33 -5.93
CA THR A 59 -1.96 20.56 -4.83
C THR A 59 -2.81 21.43 -3.91
N ASP A 60 -2.43 22.69 -3.68
CA ASP A 60 -3.21 23.64 -2.88
C ASP A 60 -4.52 24.00 -3.58
N ASP A 61 -4.48 24.24 -4.90
CA ASP A 61 -5.67 24.47 -5.72
C ASP A 61 -6.61 23.27 -5.72
N TYR A 62 -6.06 22.06 -5.84
CA TYR A 62 -6.84 20.83 -5.75
C TYR A 62 -7.51 20.66 -4.39
N MET A 63 -6.76 20.83 -3.30
CA MET A 63 -7.31 20.72 -1.94
C MET A 63 -8.39 21.78 -1.68
N LYS A 64 -8.20 23.01 -2.18
CA LYS A 64 -9.17 24.09 -2.08
C LYS A 64 -10.46 23.73 -2.82
N ALA A 65 -10.38 23.35 -4.09
CA ALA A 65 -11.55 22.99 -4.89
C ALA A 65 -12.31 21.81 -4.30
N MET A 66 -11.60 20.80 -3.77
CA MET A 66 -12.24 19.69 -3.06
C MET A 66 -13.00 20.17 -1.82
N ARG A 67 -12.44 21.09 -1.03
CA ARG A 67 -13.10 21.62 0.18
C ARG A 67 -14.27 22.56 -0.11
N GLU A 68 -14.35 23.14 -1.30
CA GLU A 68 -15.48 23.96 -1.74
C GLU A 68 -16.73 23.11 -2.07
N ASP A 69 -16.54 21.82 -2.38
CA ASP A 69 -17.62 20.86 -2.51
C ASP A 69 -18.07 20.39 -1.09
N PRO A 70 -19.34 20.58 -0.70
CA PRO A 70 -19.83 20.20 0.62
C PRO A 70 -19.59 18.73 0.97
N ARG A 71 -19.51 17.83 -0.03
CA ARG A 71 -19.26 16.40 0.18
C ARG A 71 -17.86 16.10 0.70
N PHE A 72 -16.90 17.00 0.45
CA PHE A 72 -15.49 16.81 0.78
C PHE A 72 -14.91 17.96 1.62
N ALA A 73 -15.76 18.82 2.19
CA ALA A 73 -15.36 19.99 2.97
C ALA A 73 -14.43 19.66 4.16
N ASP A 74 -14.67 18.51 4.79
CA ASP A 74 -13.89 17.99 5.93
C ASP A 74 -12.85 16.93 5.52
N MET A 75 -12.59 16.75 4.22
CA MET A 75 -11.67 15.72 3.74
C MET A 75 -10.23 16.01 4.19
N VAL A 76 -9.62 14.99 4.79
CA VAL A 76 -8.25 15.05 5.29
C VAL A 76 -7.28 14.64 4.18
N PHE A 77 -6.32 15.52 3.89
CA PHE A 77 -5.22 15.25 2.97
C PHE A 77 -3.93 14.97 3.74
N LYS A 78 -3.36 13.79 3.51
CA LYS A 78 -2.03 13.42 4.02
C LYS A 78 -1.01 13.84 2.98
N ILE A 79 -0.08 14.72 3.36
CA ILE A 79 0.84 15.40 2.43
C ILE A 79 2.26 14.89 2.64
N ASP A 80 2.86 14.28 1.63
CA ASP A 80 4.31 14.01 1.56
C ASP A 80 4.99 15.01 0.64
N GLU A 81 6.23 15.40 0.97
CA GLU A 81 7.08 16.16 0.07
C GLU A 81 7.75 15.24 -0.97
N ALA A 82 7.93 15.73 -2.19
CA ALA A 82 8.56 14.98 -3.28
C ALA A 82 9.37 15.90 -4.21
N GLU A 83 10.41 15.34 -4.85
CA GLU A 83 11.23 16.06 -5.84
C GLU A 83 10.51 16.28 -7.18
N GLY A 84 9.47 15.47 -7.44
CA GLY A 84 8.72 15.45 -8.67
C GLY A 84 7.41 14.69 -8.52
N HIS A 85 6.71 14.47 -9.63
CA HIS A 85 5.54 13.60 -9.62
C HIS A 85 5.90 12.17 -9.20
N ALA A 86 5.04 11.54 -8.40
CA ALA A 86 5.14 10.13 -8.01
C ALA A 86 4.42 9.20 -9.00
N PHE A 87 3.87 9.74 -10.09
CA PHE A 87 3.11 8.98 -11.08
C PHE A 87 3.45 9.46 -12.50
N LYS A 88 3.51 8.51 -13.44
CA LYS A 88 3.72 8.82 -14.86
C LYS A 88 2.55 9.56 -15.51
N LYS A 89 1.32 9.26 -15.10
CA LYS A 89 0.07 9.72 -15.73
C LYS A 89 -1.04 9.90 -14.69
N MET A 90 -2.08 10.65 -15.05
CA MET A 90 -3.31 10.76 -14.28
C MET A 90 -4.32 9.67 -14.67
N HIS A 91 -4.85 8.97 -13.68
CA HIS A 91 -5.94 8.03 -13.81
C HIS A 91 -7.03 8.33 -12.79
N VAL A 92 -8.27 8.44 -13.26
CA VAL A 92 -9.47 8.42 -12.41
C VAL A 92 -10.34 7.30 -12.96
N ARG A 93 -10.79 6.39 -12.09
CA ARG A 93 -11.53 5.19 -12.51
C ARG A 93 -12.76 5.00 -11.64
N HIS A 94 -13.90 4.80 -12.30
CA HIS A 94 -15.10 4.31 -11.66
C HIS A 94 -14.88 2.85 -11.20
N ARG A 95 -15.34 2.53 -9.99
CA ARG A 95 -15.37 1.19 -9.39
C ARG A 95 -16.67 1.00 -8.63
N SER A 96 -17.05 -0.26 -8.41
CA SER A 96 -18.17 -0.61 -7.53
C SER A 96 -17.87 -0.28 -6.07
N GLU A 97 -16.62 -0.44 -5.65
CA GLU A 97 -16.12 -0.19 -4.29
C GLU A 97 -14.79 0.57 -4.36
N LEU A 98 -14.52 1.44 -3.39
CA LEU A 98 -13.24 2.11 -3.19
C LEU A 98 -12.14 1.15 -2.74
N VAL A 99 -12.52 0.17 -1.93
CA VAL A 99 -11.69 -0.96 -1.51
C VAL A 99 -12.50 -2.24 -1.69
N THR A 100 -11.97 -3.16 -2.50
CA THR A 100 -12.68 -4.39 -2.84
C THR A 100 -12.64 -5.37 -1.68
N LEU A 101 -13.72 -5.42 -0.89
CA LEU A 101 -13.91 -6.40 0.17
C LEU A 101 -14.95 -7.46 -0.24
N ARG A 102 -15.92 -7.11 -1.11
CA ARG A 102 -16.94 -8.03 -1.66
C ARG A 102 -17.73 -8.78 -0.59
N LEU A 103 -18.12 -8.08 0.47
CA LEU A 103 -19.01 -8.64 1.47
C LEU A 103 -20.39 -8.88 0.87
N GLU A 104 -21.04 -9.98 1.26
CA GLU A 104 -22.44 -10.26 0.91
C GLU A 104 -23.35 -9.18 1.53
N ASP A 105 -23.11 -8.88 2.82
CA ASP A 105 -23.72 -7.77 3.54
C ASP A 105 -22.69 -6.66 3.75
N ASP A 106 -22.69 -5.67 2.85
CA ASP A 106 -21.73 -4.56 2.90
C ASP A 106 -21.84 -3.74 4.20
N VAL A 107 -20.75 -3.07 4.54
CA VAL A 107 -20.62 -2.23 5.73
C VAL A 107 -20.47 -0.79 5.30
N ASP A 108 -21.41 0.05 5.71
CA ASP A 108 -21.27 1.51 5.61
C ASP A 108 -20.40 2.01 6.77
N PRO A 109 -19.16 2.47 6.51
CA PRO A 109 -18.26 2.92 7.55
C PRO A 109 -18.75 4.17 8.31
N ASN A 110 -19.73 4.90 7.76
CA ASN A 110 -20.33 6.03 8.44
C ASN A 110 -21.34 5.60 9.52
N GLN A 111 -21.79 4.35 9.49
CA GLN A 111 -22.77 3.80 10.44
C GLN A 111 -22.13 2.85 11.44
N VAL A 112 -21.24 1.98 10.97
CA VAL A 112 -20.58 0.96 11.81
C VAL A 112 -19.11 0.90 11.46
N THR A 113 -18.26 1.14 12.46
CA THR A 113 -16.80 1.13 12.36
C THR A 113 -16.20 0.84 13.73
N GLY A 114 -14.97 0.33 13.79
CA GLY A 114 -14.26 0.13 15.05
C GLY A 114 -13.80 1.45 15.67
N GLN A 115 -13.39 1.42 16.94
CA GLN A 115 -12.90 2.61 17.65
C GLN A 115 -11.69 3.22 16.91
N TYR A 116 -11.79 4.49 16.54
CA TYR A 116 -10.65 5.25 16.03
C TYR A 116 -9.64 5.49 17.14
N LEU A 117 -8.44 4.95 16.99
CA LEU A 117 -7.32 5.23 17.88
C LEU A 117 -6.36 6.20 17.19
N SER A 118 -6.03 7.30 17.86
CA SER A 118 -4.93 8.16 17.48
C SER A 118 -3.60 7.38 17.45
N PRO A 119 -2.54 7.89 16.79
CA PRO A 119 -1.25 7.22 16.78
C PRO A 119 -0.73 6.85 18.17
N LYS A 120 -0.92 7.73 19.16
CA LYS A 120 -0.52 7.50 20.55
C LYS A 120 -1.35 6.40 21.23
N GLU A 121 -2.67 6.48 21.13
CA GLU A 121 -3.55 5.45 21.71
C GLU A 121 -3.30 4.09 21.08
N PHE A 122 -3.03 4.05 19.76
CA PHE A 122 -2.67 2.81 19.06
C PHE A 122 -1.32 2.26 19.55
N TYR A 123 -0.31 3.12 19.71
CA TYR A 123 0.99 2.72 20.29
C TYR A 123 0.86 2.16 21.71
N GLU A 124 0.04 2.77 22.55
CA GLU A 124 -0.22 2.29 23.92
C GLU A 124 -0.98 0.96 23.91
N ALA A 125 -2.03 0.85 23.09
CA ALA A 125 -2.84 -0.37 23.00
C ALA A 125 -2.06 -1.58 22.43
N MET A 126 -1.13 -1.36 21.48
CA MET A 126 -0.27 -2.44 20.95
C MET A 126 0.64 -3.09 22.00
N GLN A 127 0.85 -2.45 23.15
CA GLN A 127 1.72 -2.97 24.21
C GLN A 127 0.99 -3.86 25.22
N ASP A 128 -0.34 -3.93 25.14
CA ASP A 128 -1.15 -4.78 26.00
C ASP A 128 -1.03 -6.25 25.54
N PRO A 129 -0.68 -7.21 26.43
CA PRO A 129 -0.56 -8.62 26.07
C PRO A 129 -1.87 -9.27 25.61
N ASP A 130 -3.02 -8.72 25.97
CA ASP A 130 -4.35 -9.20 25.56
C ASP A 130 -4.84 -8.53 24.25
N THR A 131 -3.96 -7.76 23.60
CA THR A 131 -4.21 -7.13 22.30
C THR A 131 -3.53 -7.90 21.16
N VAL A 132 -4.29 -8.11 20.08
CA VAL A 132 -3.78 -8.63 18.81
C VAL A 132 -3.85 -7.55 17.75
N VAL A 133 -2.75 -7.41 17.00
CA VAL A 133 -2.67 -6.45 15.90
C VAL A 133 -2.75 -7.22 14.59
N ILE A 134 -3.74 -6.93 13.76
CA ILE A 134 -3.97 -7.59 12.47
C ILE A 134 -3.61 -6.61 11.36
N ASP A 135 -2.71 -7.03 10.47
CA ASP A 135 -2.39 -6.27 9.27
C ASP A 135 -3.47 -6.50 8.21
N ALA A 136 -4.27 -5.46 7.91
CA ALA A 136 -5.33 -5.54 6.90
C ALA A 136 -4.81 -5.31 5.47
N ARG A 137 -3.50 -5.47 5.25
CA ARG A 137 -2.85 -5.26 3.94
C ARG A 137 -2.55 -6.59 3.25
N ASN A 138 -2.14 -6.51 1.99
CA ASN A 138 -1.74 -7.70 1.23
C ASN A 138 -0.36 -8.19 1.70
N ASP A 139 -0.06 -9.47 1.43
CA ASP A 139 1.21 -10.14 1.75
C ASP A 139 2.47 -9.30 1.44
N TYR A 140 2.61 -8.79 0.22
CA TYR A 140 3.77 -7.99 -0.19
C TYR A 140 3.90 -6.66 0.57
N GLU A 141 2.81 -6.12 1.11
CA GLU A 141 2.86 -4.90 1.92
C GLU A 141 3.39 -5.21 3.33
N TYR A 142 3.01 -6.36 3.90
CA TYR A 142 3.51 -6.85 5.19
C TYR A 142 4.98 -7.24 5.10
N ASP A 143 5.36 -7.97 4.06
CA ASP A 143 6.71 -8.52 3.91
C ASP A 143 7.79 -7.42 3.79
N LEU A 144 7.41 -6.21 3.35
CA LEU A 144 8.31 -5.05 3.30
C LEU A 144 8.44 -4.34 4.66
N GLY A 145 7.38 -4.32 5.45
CA GLY A 145 7.35 -3.65 6.74
C GLY A 145 5.99 -3.77 7.41
N HIS A 146 5.99 -3.88 8.72
CA HIS A 146 4.81 -4.11 9.55
C HIS A 146 5.08 -3.68 11.00
N PHE A 147 4.02 -3.55 11.80
CA PHE A 147 4.18 -3.33 13.24
C PHE A 147 4.75 -4.58 13.93
N ARG A 148 5.66 -4.37 14.88
CA ARG A 148 6.26 -5.45 15.68
C ARG A 148 5.16 -6.24 16.38
N GLY A 149 5.13 -7.56 16.16
CA GLY A 149 4.13 -8.45 16.75
C GLY A 149 2.80 -8.48 15.99
N ALA A 150 2.64 -7.72 14.91
CA ALA A 150 1.43 -7.81 14.09
C ALA A 150 1.32 -9.17 13.40
N ILE A 151 0.12 -9.74 13.47
CA ILE A 151 -0.27 -10.95 12.76
C ILE A 151 -0.27 -10.65 11.26
N ARG A 152 0.34 -11.56 10.49
CA ARG A 152 0.31 -11.61 9.03
C ARG A 152 -0.77 -12.61 8.61
N PRO A 153 -1.97 -12.16 8.19
CA PRO A 153 -2.94 -13.07 7.61
C PRO A 153 -2.37 -13.75 6.35
N ASP A 154 -2.68 -15.03 6.14
CA ASP A 154 -2.25 -15.75 4.93
C ASP A 154 -3.19 -15.45 3.76
N ILE A 155 -3.16 -14.18 3.32
CA ILE A 155 -4.02 -13.66 2.25
C ILE A 155 -3.19 -13.00 1.16
N LYS A 156 -3.65 -13.11 -0.09
CA LYS A 156 -3.06 -12.40 -1.23
C LYS A 156 -3.83 -11.14 -1.59
N ALA A 157 -5.09 -11.06 -1.19
CA ALA A 157 -5.95 -9.92 -1.43
C ALA A 157 -6.81 -9.61 -0.21
N PHE A 158 -7.00 -8.32 0.07
CA PHE A 158 -7.85 -7.82 1.17
C PHE A 158 -9.25 -8.46 1.26
N ARG A 159 -9.88 -8.84 0.13
CA ARG A 159 -11.17 -9.54 0.10
C ARG A 159 -11.17 -10.93 0.77
N GLU A 160 -10.00 -11.53 0.96
CA GLU A 160 -9.83 -12.86 1.58
C GLU A 160 -9.70 -12.74 3.11
N LEU A 161 -9.49 -11.53 3.63
CA LEU A 161 -9.32 -11.28 5.06
C LEU A 161 -10.54 -11.67 5.91
N PRO A 162 -11.80 -11.41 5.49
CA PRO A 162 -12.97 -11.86 6.23
C PRO A 162 -13.01 -13.37 6.48
N ASP A 163 -12.67 -14.16 5.46
CA ASP A 163 -12.67 -15.62 5.58
C ASP A 163 -11.52 -16.09 6.49
N TRP A 164 -10.33 -15.49 6.35
CA TRP A 164 -9.21 -15.76 7.25
C TRP A 164 -9.56 -15.48 8.73
N ILE A 165 -10.28 -14.38 9.02
CA ILE A 165 -10.72 -14.07 10.39
C ILE A 165 -11.70 -15.12 10.91
N ARG A 166 -12.65 -15.58 10.09
CA ARG A 166 -13.61 -16.61 10.50
C ARG A 166 -12.92 -17.92 10.84
N GLU A 167 -11.90 -18.29 10.07
CA GLU A 167 -11.09 -19.50 10.31
C GLU A 167 -10.26 -19.42 11.61
N HIS A 168 -9.88 -18.22 12.04
CA HIS A 168 -9.06 -17.98 13.24
C HIS A 168 -9.85 -17.35 14.39
N LYS A 169 -11.18 -17.36 14.33
CA LYS A 169 -12.05 -16.65 15.29
C LYS A 169 -11.78 -17.06 16.73
N ASP A 170 -11.64 -18.35 16.98
CA ASP A 170 -11.39 -18.92 18.32
C ASP A 170 -10.06 -18.43 18.93
N GLU A 171 -9.06 -18.09 18.10
CA GLU A 171 -7.76 -17.58 18.55
C GLU A 171 -7.78 -16.08 18.91
N LEU A 172 -8.78 -15.38 18.37
CA LEU A 172 -8.99 -13.94 18.50
C LEU A 172 -10.09 -13.60 19.53
N GLU A 173 -10.92 -14.58 19.90
CA GLU A 173 -12.02 -14.40 20.84
C GLU A 173 -11.52 -13.90 22.21
N GLY A 174 -12.25 -12.94 22.78
CA GLY A 174 -11.91 -12.33 24.07
C GLY A 174 -10.72 -11.36 24.05
N LYS A 175 -10.04 -11.19 22.91
CA LYS A 175 -8.92 -10.25 22.77
C LYS A 175 -9.37 -8.93 22.17
N LYS A 176 -8.61 -7.87 22.45
CA LYS A 176 -8.72 -6.60 21.73
C LYS A 176 -8.11 -6.76 20.35
N VAL A 177 -8.87 -6.48 19.29
CA VAL A 177 -8.40 -6.55 17.91
C VAL A 177 -8.07 -5.15 17.40
N LEU A 178 -6.79 -4.89 17.14
CA LEU A 178 -6.33 -3.68 16.48
C LEU A 178 -6.07 -3.94 15.00
N THR A 179 -6.54 -3.07 14.12
CA THR A 179 -6.26 -3.16 12.68
C THR A 179 -5.67 -1.88 12.12
N TYR A 180 -4.80 -2.03 11.12
CA TYR A 180 -4.19 -0.91 10.42
C TYR A 180 -4.02 -1.20 8.93
N CYS A 181 -3.87 -0.13 8.16
CA CYS A 181 -3.43 -0.19 6.77
C CYS A 181 -2.67 1.10 6.40
N THR A 182 -2.23 1.23 5.14
CA THR A 182 -1.41 2.36 4.67
C THR A 182 -1.99 3.73 5.03
N GLY A 183 -3.26 3.97 4.67
CA GLY A 183 -3.89 5.28 4.79
C GLY A 183 -5.17 5.32 5.62
N GLY A 184 -5.65 4.19 6.15
CA GLY A 184 -6.88 4.07 6.95
C GLY A 184 -8.07 3.45 6.20
N ILE A 185 -8.24 3.72 4.90
CA ILE A 185 -9.46 3.38 4.15
C ILE A 185 -9.94 1.92 4.22
N ARG A 186 -9.03 0.94 4.29
CA ARG A 186 -9.40 -0.49 4.43
C ARG A 186 -9.97 -0.79 5.82
N CYS A 187 -9.41 -0.18 6.86
CA CYS A 187 -9.82 -0.37 8.24
C CYS A 187 -11.24 0.16 8.49
N GLU A 188 -11.65 1.20 7.77
CA GLU A 188 -13.00 1.77 7.85
C GLU A 188 -14.07 0.70 7.65
N LYS A 189 -13.95 -0.09 6.56
CA LYS A 189 -14.87 -1.22 6.31
C LYS A 189 -14.56 -2.43 7.17
N PHE A 190 -13.28 -2.81 7.27
CA PHE A 190 -12.89 -4.06 7.93
C PHE A 190 -13.21 -4.06 9.43
N SER A 191 -12.95 -2.97 10.13
CA SER A 191 -13.26 -2.87 11.56
C SER A 191 -14.76 -2.86 11.82
N GLY A 192 -15.55 -2.20 10.96
CA GLY A 192 -17.02 -2.27 11.04
C GLY A 192 -17.55 -3.68 10.76
N TRP A 193 -16.91 -4.41 9.85
CA TRP A 193 -17.20 -5.83 9.61
C TRP A 193 -16.88 -6.70 10.84
N LEU A 194 -15.73 -6.49 11.49
CA LEU A 194 -15.39 -7.21 12.74
C LEU A 194 -16.44 -6.97 13.83
N VAL A 195 -16.89 -5.72 14.01
CA VAL A 195 -17.97 -5.40 14.95
C VAL A 195 -19.26 -6.16 14.62
N LYS A 196 -19.65 -6.26 13.34
CA LYS A 196 -20.82 -7.04 12.92
C LYS A 196 -20.66 -8.55 13.16
N GLU A 197 -19.44 -9.08 13.04
CA GLU A 197 -19.14 -10.50 13.30
C GLU A 197 -19.08 -10.86 14.80
N GLY A 198 -19.28 -9.86 15.68
CA GLY A 198 -19.41 -10.04 17.13
C GLY A 198 -18.12 -9.81 17.92
N PHE A 199 -17.08 -9.21 17.33
CA PHE A 199 -15.90 -8.79 18.08
C PHE A 199 -16.24 -7.57 18.95
N GLU A 200 -16.03 -7.68 20.26
CA GLU A 200 -16.45 -6.66 21.22
C GLU A 200 -15.50 -5.46 21.32
N ASP A 201 -14.18 -5.68 21.29
CA ASP A 201 -13.15 -4.63 21.38
C ASP A 201 -12.34 -4.56 20.09
N VAL A 202 -12.81 -3.72 19.16
CA VAL A 202 -12.17 -3.50 17.85
C VAL A 202 -11.67 -2.07 17.75
N GLY A 203 -10.37 -1.89 17.61
CA GLY A 203 -9.71 -0.61 17.38
C GLY A 203 -9.07 -0.52 15.99
N GLN A 204 -9.00 0.69 15.44
CA GLN A 204 -8.32 0.95 14.17
C GLN A 204 -7.40 2.16 14.25
N LEU A 205 -6.25 2.09 13.57
CA LEU A 205 -5.32 3.22 13.49
C LEU A 205 -5.92 4.34 12.62
N HIS A 206 -6.32 5.43 13.27
CA HIS A 206 -6.90 6.58 12.59
C HIS A 206 -5.88 7.27 11.66
N GLY A 207 -6.23 7.36 10.38
CA GLY A 207 -5.33 7.86 9.33
C GLY A 207 -4.26 6.86 8.86
N GLY A 208 -4.20 5.66 9.45
CA GLY A 208 -3.27 4.60 9.05
C GLY A 208 -1.80 4.92 9.32
N ILE A 209 -0.94 4.06 8.77
CA ILE A 209 0.52 4.12 8.96
C ILE A 209 1.08 5.48 8.50
N ALA A 210 0.52 6.07 7.43
CA ALA A 210 0.94 7.37 6.91
C ALA A 210 0.78 8.52 7.93
N THR A 211 -0.25 8.48 8.78
CA THR A 211 -0.42 9.44 9.88
C THR A 211 0.48 9.07 11.05
N TYR A 212 0.54 7.79 11.42
CA TYR A 212 1.35 7.30 12.54
C TYR A 212 2.84 7.62 12.40
N GLY A 213 3.41 7.45 11.20
CA GLY A 213 4.81 7.76 10.93
C GLY A 213 5.17 9.24 11.03
N LYS A 214 4.18 10.15 10.98
CA LYS A 214 4.38 11.60 11.06
C LYS A 214 3.98 12.20 12.41
N ASP A 215 3.43 11.38 13.29
CA ASP A 215 3.02 11.83 14.61
C ASP A 215 4.26 12.25 15.43
N PRO A 216 4.24 13.45 16.05
CA PRO A 216 5.41 13.98 16.75
C PRO A 216 5.71 13.26 18.07
N GLU A 217 4.73 12.55 18.66
CA GLU A 217 4.90 11.81 19.91
C GLU A 217 5.47 10.41 19.63
N VAL A 218 4.80 9.62 18.79
CA VAL A 218 5.20 8.22 18.54
C VAL A 218 6.29 8.08 17.48
N LYS A 219 6.43 9.04 16.55
CA LYS A 219 7.52 9.10 15.56
C LYS A 219 7.71 7.80 14.76
N GLY A 220 6.63 7.08 14.51
CA GLY A 220 6.68 5.80 13.80
C GLY A 220 7.29 4.62 14.57
N GLN A 221 7.50 4.73 15.89
CA GLN A 221 8.03 3.64 16.71
C GLN A 221 7.21 2.34 16.58
N LEU A 222 7.85 1.18 16.83
CA LEU A 222 7.32 -0.17 16.64
C LEU A 222 7.06 -0.59 15.19
N TRP A 223 7.13 0.32 14.23
CA TRP A 223 7.16 -0.05 12.82
C TRP A 223 8.55 -0.56 12.43
N ASN A 224 8.61 -1.77 11.87
CA ASN A 224 9.80 -2.33 11.26
C ASN A 224 9.68 -2.29 9.73
N GLY A 225 10.79 -2.07 9.03
CA GLY A 225 10.86 -2.01 7.58
C GLY A 225 10.34 -0.70 6.99
N LYS A 226 9.86 -0.75 5.74
CA LYS A 226 9.27 0.40 5.04
C LYS A 226 7.79 0.20 4.77
N MET A 227 7.04 1.29 4.63
CA MET A 227 5.65 1.20 4.21
C MET A 227 5.57 1.17 2.69
N TYR A 228 4.92 0.14 2.14
CA TYR A 228 4.60 0.07 0.72
C TYR A 228 3.65 1.19 0.31
N VAL A 229 3.93 1.85 -0.82
CA VAL A 229 3.05 2.88 -1.42
C VAL A 229 2.77 2.57 -2.88
N PHE A 230 1.56 2.91 -3.33
CA PHE A 230 1.02 2.51 -4.64
C PHE A 230 1.39 3.49 -5.78
N ASP A 231 2.62 3.97 -5.75
CA ASP A 231 3.18 4.96 -6.67
C ASP A 231 4.66 4.67 -6.97
N GLU A 232 5.33 5.50 -7.79
CA GLU A 232 6.69 5.24 -8.25
C GLU A 232 7.75 5.20 -7.14
N ARG A 233 7.43 5.68 -5.94
CA ARG A 233 8.33 5.57 -4.78
C ARG A 233 8.44 4.13 -4.28
N ILE A 234 7.41 3.30 -4.52
CA ILE A 234 7.25 1.91 -4.07
C ILE A 234 7.22 1.72 -2.55
N SER A 235 8.06 2.44 -1.82
CA SER A 235 8.14 2.39 -0.36
C SER A 235 8.57 3.74 0.22
N VAL A 236 8.17 4.02 1.46
CA VAL A 236 8.58 5.19 2.23
C VAL A 236 8.99 4.80 3.65
N PRO A 237 9.95 5.50 4.28
CA PRO A 237 10.25 5.30 5.69
C PRO A 237 9.07 5.72 6.57
N VAL A 238 8.95 5.10 7.75
CA VAL A 238 7.88 5.38 8.73
C VAL A 238 8.50 5.69 10.09
N ASN A 239 9.31 4.77 10.60
CA ASN A 239 9.97 4.91 11.88
C ASN A 239 11.12 5.91 11.77
N GLN A 240 11.05 6.99 12.57
CA GLN A 240 12.04 8.05 12.60
C GLN A 240 13.06 7.88 13.75
N VAL A 241 12.92 6.81 14.54
CA VAL A 241 13.74 6.54 15.73
C VAL A 241 14.72 5.42 15.46
N GLU A 242 14.26 4.33 14.85
CA GLU A 242 15.08 3.18 14.46
C GLU A 242 14.67 2.65 13.09
N HIS A 243 15.59 1.97 12.40
CA HIS A 243 15.30 1.30 11.13
C HIS A 243 15.70 -0.17 11.21
N VAL A 244 14.70 -1.04 11.36
CA VAL A 244 14.89 -2.50 11.42
C VAL A 244 14.37 -3.12 10.12
N VAL A 245 15.25 -3.74 9.34
CA VAL A 245 14.86 -4.40 8.09
C VAL A 245 14.22 -5.76 8.39
N VAL A 246 12.97 -5.94 7.97
CA VAL A 246 12.23 -7.21 8.09
C VAL A 246 12.04 -7.92 6.76
N GLY A 247 12.10 -7.18 5.65
CA GLY A 247 12.06 -7.75 4.32
C GLY A 247 13.27 -8.63 4.04
N LYS A 248 13.06 -9.65 3.22
CA LYS A 248 14.05 -10.68 2.91
C LYS A 248 14.21 -10.81 1.41
N ASP A 249 15.46 -10.84 0.97
CA ASP A 249 15.81 -11.11 -0.42
C ASP A 249 15.23 -12.46 -0.82
N TYR A 250 14.56 -12.48 -1.98
CA TYR A 250 13.83 -13.63 -2.49
C TYR A 250 14.72 -14.86 -2.71
N PHE A 251 16.01 -14.66 -3.02
CA PHE A 251 16.92 -15.74 -3.36
C PHE A 251 17.79 -16.19 -2.17
N THR A 252 18.18 -15.27 -1.29
CA THR A 252 19.11 -15.57 -0.20
C THR A 252 18.47 -15.55 1.19
N GLY A 253 17.32 -14.90 1.36
CA GLY A 253 16.70 -14.68 2.66
C GLY A 253 17.36 -13.56 3.49
N GLU A 254 18.42 -12.94 2.98
CA GLU A 254 19.13 -11.84 3.64
C GLU A 254 18.29 -10.56 3.70
N PRO A 255 18.51 -9.66 4.67
CA PRO A 255 17.75 -8.41 4.79
C PRO A 255 17.69 -7.60 3.49
N CYS A 256 16.47 -7.30 3.00
CA CYS A 256 16.24 -6.56 1.76
C CYS A 256 14.92 -5.80 1.80
N GLU A 257 14.91 -4.56 1.30
CA GLU A 257 13.71 -3.71 1.21
C GLU A 257 13.46 -3.18 -0.20
N ARG A 258 14.15 -3.75 -1.19
CA ARG A 258 14.12 -3.28 -2.57
C ARG A 258 13.22 -4.18 -3.39
N TYR A 259 12.07 -3.66 -3.80
CA TYR A 259 11.19 -4.36 -4.71
C TYR A 259 11.61 -4.22 -6.16
N VAL A 260 11.55 -5.34 -6.89
CA VAL A 260 11.62 -5.38 -8.35
C VAL A 260 10.53 -6.27 -8.89
N ASN A 261 10.15 -6.06 -10.15
CA ASN A 261 9.30 -6.99 -10.86
C ASN A 261 10.17 -7.97 -11.64
N CYS A 262 9.77 -9.25 -11.65
CA CYS A 262 10.39 -10.26 -12.47
C CYS A 262 10.45 -9.78 -13.93
N ALA A 263 11.62 -9.92 -14.55
CA ALA A 263 11.87 -9.48 -15.92
C ALA A 263 11.15 -10.32 -16.98
N ASN A 264 10.54 -11.45 -16.63
CA ASN A 264 9.63 -12.13 -17.54
C ASN A 264 8.32 -11.31 -17.61
N PRO A 265 7.97 -10.73 -18.77
CA PRO A 265 6.79 -9.88 -18.92
C PRO A 265 5.45 -10.63 -18.70
N GLU A 266 5.44 -11.95 -18.79
CA GLU A 266 4.26 -12.78 -18.53
C GLU A 266 4.12 -13.11 -17.04
N CYS A 267 5.24 -13.18 -16.31
CA CYS A 267 5.25 -13.39 -14.88
C CYS A 267 4.99 -12.08 -14.12
N ASN A 268 5.87 -11.09 -14.30
CA ASN A 268 5.82 -9.78 -13.64
C ASN A 268 5.62 -9.83 -12.10
N LYS A 269 5.98 -10.96 -11.45
CA LYS A 269 5.90 -11.13 -10.00
C LYS A 269 6.80 -10.11 -9.31
N GLN A 270 6.27 -9.41 -8.32
CA GLN A 270 7.05 -8.50 -7.49
C GLN A 270 7.81 -9.31 -6.42
N ILE A 271 9.12 -9.05 -6.27
CA ILE A 271 10.01 -9.74 -5.33
C ILE A 271 10.94 -8.74 -4.65
N LEU A 272 11.26 -8.97 -3.37
CA LEU A 272 12.35 -8.27 -2.69
C LEU A 272 13.68 -8.83 -3.23
N CYS A 273 14.51 -7.98 -3.81
CA CYS A 273 15.72 -8.39 -4.50
C CYS A 273 16.81 -7.32 -4.37
N SER A 274 17.93 -7.72 -3.77
CA SER A 274 19.16 -6.95 -3.80
C SER A 274 19.61 -6.71 -5.24
N GLU A 275 20.37 -5.63 -5.46
CA GLU A 275 20.92 -5.35 -6.79
C GLU A 275 21.82 -6.50 -7.26
N GLU A 276 22.64 -7.04 -6.35
CA GLU A 276 23.48 -8.21 -6.63
C GLU A 276 22.66 -9.39 -7.16
N ASN A 277 21.59 -9.78 -6.47
CA ASN A 277 20.76 -10.89 -6.92
C ASN A 277 19.95 -10.56 -8.17
N GLU A 278 19.56 -9.31 -8.39
CA GLU A 278 18.95 -8.90 -9.66
C GLU A 278 19.90 -9.15 -10.82
N HIS A 279 21.16 -8.73 -10.69
CA HIS A 279 22.20 -8.96 -11.69
C HIS A 279 22.48 -10.45 -11.87
N LYS A 280 22.68 -11.17 -10.76
CA LYS A 280 23.01 -12.61 -10.75
C LYS A 280 21.90 -13.45 -11.38
N HIS A 281 20.64 -13.18 -11.02
CA HIS A 281 19.48 -13.94 -11.48
C HIS A 281 18.79 -13.32 -12.69
N LEU A 282 19.38 -12.36 -13.41
CA LEU A 282 18.76 -11.73 -14.59
C LEU A 282 17.34 -11.20 -14.31
N ARG A 283 17.08 -10.78 -13.06
CA ARG A 283 15.77 -10.44 -12.52
C ARG A 283 14.67 -11.49 -12.78
N GLY A 284 15.02 -12.76 -12.93
CA GLY A 284 14.08 -13.87 -13.12
C GLY A 284 13.83 -14.65 -11.83
N CYS A 285 12.59 -14.69 -11.35
CA CYS A 285 12.23 -15.35 -10.08
C CYS A 285 12.33 -16.88 -10.13
N THR A 286 12.24 -17.47 -11.33
CA THR A 286 12.46 -18.90 -11.59
C THR A 286 13.40 -19.07 -12.78
N HIS A 287 13.88 -20.30 -13.01
CA HIS A 287 14.70 -20.61 -14.18
C HIS A 287 13.98 -20.24 -15.49
N GLU A 288 12.72 -20.63 -15.63
CA GLU A 288 11.88 -20.35 -16.80
C GLU A 288 11.77 -18.84 -17.06
N CYS A 289 11.70 -18.03 -16.00
CA CYS A 289 11.67 -16.59 -16.11
C CYS A 289 13.03 -15.99 -16.52
N ARG A 290 14.14 -16.60 -16.10
CA ARG A 290 15.49 -16.19 -16.49
C ARG A 290 15.75 -16.42 -17.97
N VAL A 291 15.32 -17.57 -18.48
CA VAL A 291 15.54 -17.97 -19.89
C VAL A 291 14.46 -17.49 -20.86
N HIS A 292 13.44 -16.78 -20.37
CA HIS A 292 12.35 -16.30 -21.21
C HIS A 292 12.86 -15.46 -22.38
N PRO A 293 12.43 -15.71 -23.65
CA PRO A 293 12.97 -15.03 -24.83
C PRO A 293 12.81 -13.50 -24.81
N ARG A 294 11.80 -13.00 -24.08
CA ARG A 294 11.52 -11.57 -23.90
C ARG A 294 11.92 -11.06 -22.51
N ASN A 295 12.93 -11.67 -21.87
CA ASN A 295 13.41 -11.19 -20.57
C ASN A 295 13.80 -9.70 -20.66
N MET A 296 13.10 -8.86 -19.90
CA MET A 296 13.24 -7.40 -19.95
C MET A 296 14.57 -6.92 -19.42
N TYR A 297 15.15 -7.61 -18.43
CA TYR A 297 16.46 -7.26 -17.87
C TYR A 297 17.57 -7.46 -18.91
N VAL A 298 17.54 -8.59 -19.63
CA VAL A 298 18.45 -8.85 -20.76
C VAL A 298 18.35 -7.74 -21.82
N LYS A 299 17.12 -7.33 -22.16
CA LYS A 299 16.87 -6.26 -23.14
C LYS A 299 17.35 -4.88 -22.65
N GLU A 300 17.04 -4.53 -21.40
CA GLU A 300 17.40 -3.25 -20.78
C GLU A 300 18.93 -3.07 -20.68
N HIS A 301 19.66 -4.16 -20.40
CA HIS A 301 21.11 -4.14 -20.27
C HIS A 301 21.87 -4.55 -21.55
N GLY A 302 21.16 -4.85 -22.65
CA GLY A 302 21.78 -5.23 -23.92
C GLY A 302 22.67 -6.47 -23.83
N LEU A 303 22.31 -7.44 -22.98
CA LEU A 303 23.17 -8.61 -22.75
C LEU A 303 23.18 -9.54 -23.97
N THR A 304 24.37 -10.00 -24.33
CA THR A 304 24.55 -11.03 -25.36
C THR A 304 24.13 -12.40 -24.83
N GLY A 305 23.79 -13.32 -25.74
CA GLY A 305 23.45 -14.69 -25.34
C GLY A 305 24.58 -15.42 -24.60
N GLU A 306 25.85 -15.07 -24.84
CA GLU A 306 26.99 -15.66 -24.10
C GLU A 306 27.04 -15.15 -22.66
N GLN A 307 26.83 -13.85 -22.44
CA GLN A 307 26.76 -13.26 -21.09
C GLN A 307 25.59 -13.82 -20.29
N VAL A 308 24.45 -14.08 -20.94
CA VAL A 308 23.31 -14.75 -20.32
C VAL A 308 23.67 -16.19 -19.96
N ALA A 309 24.26 -16.95 -20.89
CA ALA A 309 24.69 -18.33 -20.65
C ALA A 309 25.72 -18.45 -19.51
N GLU A 310 26.66 -17.52 -19.41
CA GLU A 310 27.64 -17.46 -18.32
C GLU A 310 26.96 -17.32 -16.96
N ARG A 311 25.99 -16.41 -16.81
CA ARG A 311 25.25 -16.23 -15.55
C ARG A 311 24.40 -17.44 -15.20
N LEU A 312 23.75 -18.06 -16.19
CA LEU A 312 22.98 -19.30 -15.97
C LEU A 312 23.90 -20.44 -15.51
N ARG A 313 25.06 -20.62 -16.14
CA ARG A 313 26.05 -21.62 -15.72
C ARG A 313 26.54 -21.38 -14.30
N ALA A 314 26.76 -20.12 -13.90
CA ALA A 314 27.15 -19.76 -12.53
C ALA A 314 26.08 -20.09 -11.48
N LEU A 315 24.81 -20.19 -11.90
CA LEU A 315 23.69 -20.62 -11.05
C LEU A 315 23.49 -22.15 -11.03
N GLY A 316 24.19 -22.90 -11.87
CA GLY A 316 23.92 -24.32 -12.11
C GLY A 316 22.66 -24.57 -12.95
N ASP A 317 22.13 -23.55 -13.61
CA ASP A 317 20.95 -23.63 -14.47
C ASP A 317 21.31 -24.21 -15.86
N GLU A 318 20.36 -24.90 -16.49
CA GLU A 318 20.49 -25.34 -17.88
C GLU A 318 20.54 -24.14 -18.83
N VAL A 319 21.39 -24.20 -19.85
CA VAL A 319 21.44 -23.16 -20.89
C VAL A 319 20.59 -23.64 -22.07
N PRO A 320 19.53 -22.91 -22.47
CA PRO A 320 18.72 -23.30 -23.61
C PRO A 320 19.59 -23.42 -24.88
N SER A 321 19.45 -24.52 -25.60
CA SER A 321 19.99 -24.63 -26.95
C SER A 321 19.27 -23.61 -27.83
N ARG A 322 20.02 -22.69 -28.43
CA ARG A 322 19.49 -21.63 -29.31
C ARG A 322 18.65 -22.16 -30.45
#